data_AF-A0A560VQ72-F1
#
_entry.id   AF-A0A560VQ72-F1
#
_cell.length_a   1.000
_cell.length_b   1.000
_cell.length_c   1.000
_cell.angle_alpha   90.00
_cell.angle_beta   90.00
_cell.angle_gamma   90.00
#
_symmetry.space_group_name_H-M   'P 1'
#
loop_
_entity.id
_entity.type
_entity.pdbx_description
1 polymer ?
#
loop_
_entity_poly.entity_id
_entity_poly.type
_entity_poly.pdbx_seq_one_letter_code
_entity_poly.pdbx_strand_id
1 'polypeptide(L)'
;MTALMCSATAVTDPKLARLPGPVRYRITGAFAAWDALRAATDRVASPTLTDMLRSHGILRLTRYFDRFTRDLLPHGADGRSADALAGIAQYSSVWLAFELRKGAFYEPTPPLHRLLDSAYIAEDVPIGMLKMPTDTLCIIPEPTRWKQAGDIEAIVIFRNERSIGIATWLMAGGPNDGVAMDSITLPLEDPDKTIRELVDELFQRPAADGMPDSPDAQQFWCDALDYAIKMLLYLNARDAQVVQERAYSNAPRHFPGLGKRKRAERLAEIEQLYDRHVVGPAILDAEAAGSVPSDVTHREVSGHWRRPHFRMQPCGPHAALRKLIFVGPALVRPDRLGL
;
A
#
# COMPACT_ATOMS: atom_id res chain seq x y z
N MET A 1 -7.74 25.97 6.23
CA MET A 1 -6.34 26.43 6.25
C MET A 1 -5.44 25.59 7.14
N THR A 2 -5.63 25.57 8.46
CA THR A 2 -4.76 24.80 9.39
C THR A 2 -4.57 23.33 8.98
N ALA A 3 -5.65 22.63 8.61
CA ALA A 3 -5.58 21.24 8.17
C ALA A 3 -4.68 21.03 6.94
N LEU A 4 -4.79 21.93 5.95
CA LEU A 4 -3.96 21.90 4.74
C LEU A 4 -2.49 22.19 5.07
N MET A 5 -2.21 23.15 5.95
CA MET A 5 -0.82 23.49 6.31
C MET A 5 -0.12 22.38 7.10
N CYS A 6 -0.79 21.77 8.07
CA CYS A 6 -0.27 20.59 8.77
C CYS A 6 0.03 19.45 7.79
N SER A 7 -0.89 19.21 6.84
CA SER A 7 -0.76 18.13 5.84
C SER A 7 0.35 18.38 4.82
N ALA A 8 0.65 19.65 4.50
CA ALA A 8 1.57 20.01 3.43
C ALA A 8 3.04 20.09 3.84
N THR A 9 3.33 20.61 5.03
CA THR A 9 4.70 21.01 5.42
C THR A 9 5.20 20.23 6.63
N ALA A 10 4.33 19.94 7.60
CA ALA A 10 4.76 19.21 8.79
C ALA A 10 4.89 17.70 8.50
N VAL A 11 3.99 17.14 7.68
CA VAL A 11 4.00 15.72 7.30
C VAL A 11 5.21 15.33 6.44
N THR A 12 5.80 16.29 5.73
CA THR A 12 6.98 16.11 4.89
C THR A 12 8.30 16.43 5.58
N ASP A 13 8.29 16.68 6.91
CA ASP A 13 9.52 16.89 7.67
C ASP A 13 10.45 15.67 7.52
N PRO A 14 11.71 15.85 7.07
CA PRO A 14 12.68 14.77 6.92
C PRO A 14 12.89 13.92 8.18
N LYS A 15 12.66 14.49 9.38
CA LYS A 15 12.74 13.75 10.65
C LYS A 15 11.67 12.67 10.77
N LEU A 16 10.57 12.81 10.04
CA LEU A 16 9.41 11.92 10.07
C LEU A 16 9.39 10.95 8.89
N ALA A 17 10.35 11.02 7.97
CA ALA A 17 10.42 10.18 6.77
C ALA A 17 10.37 8.67 7.10
N ARG A 18 10.82 8.27 8.29
CA ARG A 18 10.78 6.86 8.74
C ARG A 18 9.41 6.36 9.18
N LEU A 19 8.44 7.23 9.32
CA LEU A 19 7.11 6.89 9.82
C LEU A 19 6.12 6.74 8.66
N PRO A 20 5.13 5.84 8.75
CA PRO A 20 4.04 5.76 7.76
C PRO A 20 3.23 7.06 7.70
N GLY A 21 2.64 7.34 6.53
CA GLY A 21 1.81 8.53 6.27
C GLY A 21 0.78 8.86 7.38
N PRO A 22 -0.09 7.93 7.81
CA PRO A 22 -1.06 8.21 8.88
C PRO A 22 -0.41 8.58 10.22
N VAL A 23 0.75 7.99 10.53
CA VAL A 23 1.48 8.32 11.76
C VAL A 23 2.01 9.75 11.67
N ARG A 24 2.55 10.16 10.50
CA ARG A 24 2.95 11.55 10.23
C ARG A 24 1.75 12.51 10.39
N TYR A 25 0.55 12.12 9.93
CA TYR A 25 -0.66 12.92 10.09
C TYR A 25 -1.09 13.08 11.55
N ARG A 26 -0.96 12.02 12.36
CA ARG A 26 -1.29 12.05 13.78
C ARG A 26 -0.35 12.98 14.55
N ILE A 27 0.96 12.78 14.43
CA ILE A 27 1.96 13.52 15.21
C ILE A 27 2.03 15.01 14.86
N THR A 28 1.72 15.37 13.62
CA THR A 28 1.71 16.76 13.15
C THR A 28 0.40 17.50 13.48
N GLY A 29 -0.60 16.78 14.02
CA GLY A 29 -1.93 17.31 14.29
C GLY A 29 -2.79 17.49 13.03
N ALA A 30 -2.34 17.01 11.87
CA ALA A 30 -3.11 17.09 10.62
C ALA A 30 -4.47 16.40 10.77
N PHE A 31 -4.53 15.22 11.39
CA PHE A 31 -5.81 14.55 11.66
C PHE A 31 -6.74 15.39 12.54
N ALA A 32 -6.25 15.92 13.66
CA ALA A 32 -7.06 16.76 14.54
C ALA A 32 -7.60 18.00 13.81
N ALA A 33 -6.79 18.63 12.95
CA ALA A 33 -7.21 19.78 12.17
C ALA A 33 -8.26 19.44 11.10
N TRP A 34 -8.12 18.30 10.42
CA TRP A 34 -9.13 17.80 9.48
C TRP A 34 -10.41 17.36 10.17
N ASP A 35 -10.33 16.76 11.36
CA ASP A 35 -11.49 16.39 12.15
C ASP A 35 -12.30 17.59 12.60
N ALA A 36 -11.64 18.69 12.98
CA ALA A 36 -12.32 19.94 13.29
C ALA A 36 -13.09 20.50 12.07
N LEU A 37 -12.48 20.47 10.88
CA LEU A 37 -13.14 20.88 9.63
C LEU A 37 -14.32 19.97 9.33
N ARG A 38 -14.11 18.65 9.36
CA ARG A 38 -15.15 17.64 9.11
C ARG A 38 -16.34 17.81 10.05
N ALA A 39 -16.09 17.98 11.35
CA ALA A 39 -17.14 18.18 12.35
C ALA A 39 -17.94 19.48 12.14
N ALA A 40 -17.35 20.52 11.52
CA ALA A 40 -18.06 21.73 11.14
C ALA A 40 -18.88 21.51 9.85
N THR A 41 -18.30 20.88 8.82
CA THR A 41 -18.97 20.61 7.55
C THR A 41 -20.13 19.62 7.68
N ASP A 42 -19.98 18.57 8.49
CA ASP A 42 -21.00 17.54 8.70
C ASP A 42 -22.30 18.08 9.32
N ARG A 43 -22.26 19.26 9.95
CA ARG A 43 -23.46 19.91 10.50
C ARG A 43 -24.36 20.52 9.42
N VAL A 44 -23.80 20.78 8.24
CA VAL A 44 -24.46 21.55 7.18
C VAL A 44 -24.51 20.83 5.83
N ALA A 45 -23.69 19.79 5.63
CA ALA A 45 -23.61 19.04 4.38
C ALA A 45 -24.41 17.72 4.43
N SER A 46 -25.04 17.36 3.31
CA SER A 46 -25.66 16.05 3.09
C SER A 46 -25.37 15.57 1.66
N PRO A 47 -24.74 14.40 1.45
CA PRO A 47 -24.22 13.49 2.47
C PRO A 47 -23.10 14.13 3.30
N THR A 48 -22.89 13.64 4.52
CA THR A 48 -21.82 14.16 5.39
C THR A 48 -20.45 13.78 4.84
N LEU A 49 -19.42 14.55 5.18
CA LEU A 49 -18.04 14.24 4.82
C LEU A 49 -17.59 12.94 5.49
N THR A 50 -18.06 12.67 6.71
CA THR A 50 -17.86 11.38 7.38
C THR A 50 -18.40 10.20 6.58
N ASP A 51 -19.64 10.28 6.09
CA ASP A 51 -20.26 9.18 5.33
C ASP A 51 -19.54 8.97 4.00
N MET A 52 -19.14 10.06 3.34
CA MET A 52 -18.34 9.97 2.12
C MET A 52 -17.02 9.23 2.38
N LEU A 53 -16.23 9.69 3.36
CA LEU A 53 -14.93 9.09 3.68
C LEU A 53 -15.02 7.61 4.05
N ARG A 54 -16.12 7.17 4.66
CA ARG A 54 -16.36 5.76 5.03
C ARG A 54 -16.78 4.87 3.86
N SER A 55 -17.52 5.39 2.88
CA SER A 55 -18.23 4.55 1.90
C SER A 55 -17.75 4.71 0.45
N HIS A 56 -17.27 5.89 0.07
CA HIS A 56 -16.99 6.19 -1.33
C HIS A 56 -15.69 5.54 -1.82
N GLY A 57 -15.64 5.15 -3.09
CA GLY A 57 -14.39 4.72 -3.72
C GLY A 57 -13.35 5.83 -3.75
N ILE A 58 -12.07 5.47 -3.70
CA ILE A 58 -10.98 6.43 -3.48
C ILE A 58 -10.89 7.51 -4.57
N LEU A 59 -11.07 7.14 -5.84
CA LEU A 59 -11.11 8.09 -6.97
C LEU A 59 -12.22 9.13 -6.83
N ARG A 60 -13.38 8.72 -6.31
CA ARG A 60 -14.50 9.64 -6.08
C ARG A 60 -14.19 10.59 -4.92
N LEU A 61 -13.52 10.09 -3.88
CA LEU A 61 -13.10 10.89 -2.73
C LEU A 61 -12.06 11.95 -3.11
N THR A 62 -11.01 11.58 -3.84
CA THR A 62 -9.97 12.52 -4.25
C THR A 62 -10.55 13.64 -5.12
N ARG A 63 -11.39 13.30 -6.11
CA ARG A 63 -12.09 14.30 -6.94
C ARG A 63 -13.02 15.22 -6.14
N TYR A 64 -13.70 14.69 -5.13
CA TYR A 64 -14.54 15.51 -4.26
C TYR A 64 -13.69 16.52 -3.48
N PHE A 65 -12.60 16.08 -2.86
CA PHE A 65 -11.71 16.96 -2.08
C PHE A 65 -10.99 18.01 -2.93
N ASP A 66 -10.64 17.67 -4.18
CA ASP A 66 -10.14 18.64 -5.16
C ASP A 66 -11.14 19.77 -5.39
N ARG A 67 -12.35 19.42 -5.83
CA ARG A 67 -13.41 20.40 -6.11
C ARG A 67 -13.77 21.21 -4.87
N PHE A 68 -13.99 20.54 -3.75
CA PHE A 68 -14.31 21.17 -2.46
C PHE A 68 -13.26 22.22 -2.07
N THR A 69 -11.98 21.92 -2.27
CA THR A 69 -10.90 22.84 -1.92
C THR A 69 -10.82 24.02 -2.87
N ARG A 70 -11.03 23.80 -4.17
CA ARG A 70 -11.07 24.86 -5.18
C ARG A 70 -12.25 25.80 -4.99
N ASP A 71 -13.40 25.27 -4.61
CA ASP A 71 -14.59 26.08 -4.32
C ASP A 71 -14.39 26.94 -3.06
N LEU A 72 -13.73 26.39 -2.05
CA LEU A 72 -13.47 27.09 -0.78
C LEU A 72 -12.35 28.13 -0.89
N LEU A 73 -11.32 27.85 -1.70
CA LEU A 73 -10.08 28.64 -1.82
C LEU A 73 -9.72 28.87 -3.31
N PRO A 74 -10.59 29.55 -4.08
CA PRO A 74 -10.43 29.65 -5.54
C PRO A 74 -9.19 30.41 -5.99
N HIS A 75 -8.64 31.27 -5.14
CA HIS A 75 -7.43 32.05 -5.41
C HIS A 75 -6.19 31.54 -4.68
N GLY A 76 -6.28 30.37 -4.04
CA GLY A 76 -5.25 29.87 -3.14
C GLY A 76 -5.22 30.62 -1.80
N ALA A 77 -4.23 30.30 -0.98
CA ALA A 77 -4.03 30.89 0.34
C ALA A 77 -2.61 30.59 0.88
N ASP A 78 -2.11 31.44 1.78
CA ASP A 78 -0.78 31.32 2.42
C ASP A 78 0.37 31.12 1.41
N GLY A 79 0.33 31.86 0.29
CA GLY A 79 1.36 31.79 -0.77
C GLY A 79 1.33 30.52 -1.62
N ARG A 80 0.32 29.65 -1.45
CA ARG A 80 0.10 28.46 -2.28
C ARG A 80 -1.04 28.69 -3.25
N SER A 81 -0.90 28.18 -4.48
CA SER A 81 -1.96 28.20 -5.48
C SER A 81 -3.14 27.29 -5.07
N ALA A 82 -4.31 27.53 -5.69
CA ALA A 82 -5.46 26.66 -5.52
C ALA A 82 -5.14 25.20 -5.92
N ASP A 83 -4.33 25.00 -6.97
CA ASP A 83 -3.88 23.67 -7.42
C ASP A 83 -3.06 22.95 -6.35
N ALA A 84 -2.08 23.66 -5.74
CA ALA A 84 -1.25 23.07 -4.70
C ALA A 84 -2.10 22.66 -3.49
N LEU A 85 -3.05 23.50 -3.07
CA LEU A 85 -3.96 23.21 -1.96
C LEU A 85 -4.91 22.06 -2.28
N ALA A 86 -5.44 22.00 -3.50
CA ALA A 86 -6.29 20.91 -3.95
C ALA A 86 -5.53 19.57 -3.95
N GLY A 87 -4.29 19.55 -4.43
CA GLY A 87 -3.41 18.38 -4.33
C GLY A 87 -3.21 17.91 -2.88
N ILE A 88 -2.98 18.86 -1.96
CA ILE A 88 -2.89 18.57 -0.51
C ILE A 88 -4.17 17.94 0.04
N ALA A 89 -5.33 18.46 -0.35
CA ALA A 89 -6.61 17.94 0.08
C ALA A 89 -6.90 16.55 -0.51
N GLN A 90 -6.56 16.32 -1.79
CA GLN A 90 -6.71 15.04 -2.45
C GLN A 90 -5.98 13.94 -1.69
N TYR A 91 -4.68 14.09 -1.44
CA TYR A 91 -3.95 13.03 -0.74
C TYR A 91 -4.33 12.92 0.74
N SER A 92 -4.74 14.03 1.38
CA SER A 92 -5.28 13.99 2.74
C SER A 92 -6.55 13.14 2.84
N SER A 93 -7.42 13.20 1.82
CA SER A 93 -8.66 12.43 1.79
C SER A 93 -8.43 10.92 1.94
N VAL A 94 -7.33 10.40 1.41
CA VAL A 94 -6.95 8.99 1.49
C VAL A 94 -6.64 8.60 2.93
N TRP A 95 -5.89 9.41 3.68
CA TRP A 95 -5.55 9.11 5.07
C TRP A 95 -6.71 9.32 6.02
N LEU A 96 -7.55 10.32 5.74
CA LEU A 96 -8.79 10.50 6.47
C LEU A 96 -9.72 9.30 6.27
N ALA A 97 -9.82 8.78 5.06
CA ALA A 97 -10.56 7.55 4.78
C ALA A 97 -9.92 6.34 5.48
N PHE A 98 -8.59 6.22 5.43
CA PHE A 98 -7.85 5.16 6.12
C PHE A 98 -8.14 5.14 7.62
N GLU A 99 -8.03 6.29 8.29
CA GLU A 99 -8.28 6.43 9.73
C GLU A 99 -9.75 6.10 10.08
N LEU A 100 -10.72 6.69 9.34
CA LEU A 100 -12.14 6.48 9.61
C LEU A 100 -12.61 5.04 9.33
N ARG A 101 -11.93 4.33 8.43
CA ARG A 101 -12.18 2.91 8.12
C ARG A 101 -11.36 1.96 8.99
N LYS A 102 -10.62 2.48 9.98
CA LYS A 102 -9.77 1.69 10.89
C LYS A 102 -8.77 0.83 10.11
N GLY A 103 -8.10 1.44 9.13
CA GLY A 103 -7.14 0.76 8.30
C GLY A 103 -6.01 0.11 9.10
N ALA A 104 -5.54 -1.04 8.62
CA ALA A 104 -4.48 -1.80 9.27
C ALA A 104 -3.17 -1.74 8.46
N PHE A 105 -2.03 -1.60 9.14
CA PHE A 105 -0.72 -1.66 8.50
C PHE A 105 -0.25 -3.11 8.30
N TYR A 106 0.35 -3.38 7.14
CA TYR A 106 1.00 -4.63 6.78
C TYR A 106 2.42 -4.33 6.29
N GLU A 107 3.40 -4.86 7.00
CA GLU A 107 4.83 -4.66 6.73
C GLU A 107 5.45 -5.98 6.33
N PRO A 108 5.80 -6.16 5.05
CA PRO A 108 6.47 -7.36 4.59
C PRO A 108 7.89 -7.40 5.18
N THR A 109 8.35 -8.58 5.58
CA THR A 109 9.74 -8.78 5.98
C THR A 109 10.66 -8.64 4.76
N PRO A 110 11.94 -8.25 4.94
CA PRO A 110 12.89 -8.19 3.83
C PRO A 110 13.00 -9.48 3.00
N PRO A 111 12.96 -10.68 3.60
CA PRO A 111 12.90 -11.92 2.82
C PRO A 111 11.61 -12.02 1.99
N LEU A 112 10.44 -11.69 2.55
CA LEU A 112 9.19 -11.71 1.77
C LEU A 112 9.23 -10.74 0.60
N HIS A 113 9.83 -9.56 0.75
CA HIS A 113 10.03 -8.62 -0.36
C HIS A 113 10.74 -9.28 -1.54
N ARG A 114 11.92 -9.86 -1.29
CA ARG A 114 12.70 -10.56 -2.34
C ARG A 114 11.91 -11.71 -2.95
N LEU A 115 11.12 -12.41 -2.14
CA LEU A 115 10.27 -13.49 -2.59
C LEU A 115 9.20 -13.01 -3.57
N LEU A 116 8.48 -11.95 -3.25
CA LEU A 116 7.40 -11.42 -4.08
C LEU A 116 7.93 -10.77 -5.36
N ASP A 117 9.09 -10.12 -5.30
CA ASP A 117 9.77 -9.55 -6.47
C ASP A 117 10.07 -10.63 -7.52
N SER A 118 10.52 -11.80 -7.08
CA SER A 118 10.82 -12.92 -7.96
C SER A 118 9.61 -13.79 -8.31
N ALA A 119 8.51 -13.65 -7.57
CA ALA A 119 7.31 -14.45 -7.79
C ALA A 119 6.58 -14.04 -9.07
N TYR A 120 5.86 -14.97 -9.70
CA TYR A 120 4.90 -14.63 -10.75
C TYR A 120 3.49 -15.12 -10.39
N ILE A 121 2.48 -14.50 -10.99
CA ILE A 121 1.08 -14.91 -10.88
C ILE A 121 0.75 -15.73 -12.12
N ALA A 122 0.32 -16.98 -11.96
CA ALA A 122 -0.07 -17.81 -13.08
C ALA A 122 -1.34 -17.26 -13.77
N GLU A 123 -1.49 -17.61 -15.03
CA GLU A 123 -2.56 -17.09 -15.91
C GLU A 123 -3.95 -17.52 -15.45
N ASP A 124 -4.03 -18.60 -14.70
CA ASP A 124 -5.27 -19.22 -14.23
C ASP A 124 -5.78 -18.65 -12.90
N VAL A 125 -5.11 -17.65 -12.32
CA VAL A 125 -5.51 -17.09 -11.01
C VAL A 125 -6.62 -16.05 -11.21
N PRO A 126 -7.84 -16.29 -10.67
CA PRO A 126 -8.96 -15.39 -10.84
C PRO A 126 -8.95 -14.25 -9.82
N ILE A 127 -9.55 -13.12 -10.16
CA ILE A 127 -9.65 -11.93 -9.29
C ILE A 127 -10.40 -12.23 -8.00
N GLY A 128 -11.28 -13.24 -7.98
CA GLY A 128 -11.96 -13.74 -6.78
C GLY A 128 -10.99 -14.25 -5.69
N MET A 129 -9.72 -14.48 -6.03
CA MET A 129 -8.67 -14.80 -5.05
C MET A 129 -8.08 -13.56 -4.34
N LEU A 130 -8.42 -12.34 -4.78
CA LEU A 130 -8.06 -11.09 -4.11
C LEU A 130 -8.97 -10.81 -2.93
N LYS A 131 -8.84 -11.64 -1.89
CA LYS A 131 -9.47 -11.41 -0.59
C LYS A 131 -8.57 -10.53 0.27
N MET A 132 -9.20 -9.68 1.08
CA MET A 132 -8.49 -8.84 2.02
C MET A 132 -8.86 -9.25 3.46
N PRO A 133 -7.90 -9.27 4.39
CA PRO A 133 -8.17 -9.57 5.79
C PRO A 133 -9.02 -8.49 6.48
N THR A 134 -8.99 -7.27 5.96
CA THR A 134 -9.77 -6.12 6.41
C THR A 134 -10.24 -5.31 5.19
N ASP A 135 -11.31 -4.52 5.32
CA ASP A 135 -11.81 -3.69 4.22
C ASP A 135 -10.88 -2.52 3.86
N THR A 136 -9.94 -2.19 4.74
CA THR A 136 -8.93 -1.17 4.47
C THR A 136 -7.60 -1.59 5.08
N LEU A 137 -6.55 -1.55 4.27
CA LEU A 137 -5.20 -1.84 4.70
C LEU A 137 -4.18 -0.95 4.00
N CYS A 138 -3.00 -0.84 4.59
CA CYS A 138 -1.88 -0.12 4.02
C CYS A 138 -0.66 -1.04 4.05
N ILE A 139 -0.09 -1.30 2.89
CA ILE A 139 1.19 -1.99 2.74
C ILE A 139 2.28 -0.93 2.87
N ILE A 140 3.21 -1.13 3.81
CA ILE A 140 4.41 -0.31 3.92
C ILE A 140 5.56 -1.14 3.34
N PRO A 141 6.01 -0.85 2.11
CA PRO A 141 7.14 -1.58 1.54
C PRO A 141 8.42 -1.37 2.36
N GLU A 142 9.38 -2.27 2.20
CA GLU A 142 10.65 -2.23 2.91
C GLU A 142 11.30 -0.85 2.76
N PRO A 143 11.69 -0.19 3.86
CA PRO A 143 12.36 1.12 3.78
C PRO A 143 13.66 1.11 2.99
N THR A 144 14.29 -0.06 2.78
CA THR A 144 15.47 -0.21 1.92
C THR A 144 15.14 0.01 0.44
N ARG A 145 13.87 0.06 0.06
CA ARG A 145 13.41 0.54 -1.25
C ARG A 145 13.24 2.04 -1.31
N TRP A 146 13.35 2.81 -0.23
CA TRP A 146 13.32 4.28 -0.28
C TRP A 146 14.71 4.83 -0.64
N LYS A 147 15.29 4.32 -1.72
CA LYS A 147 16.67 4.63 -2.12
C LYS A 147 16.71 5.87 -3.01
N GLN A 148 15.60 6.19 -3.67
CA GLN A 148 15.47 7.28 -4.62
C GLN A 148 14.12 7.95 -4.46
N ALA A 149 14.05 9.19 -4.91
CA ALA A 149 12.78 9.88 -4.95
C ALA A 149 11.94 9.35 -6.12
N GLY A 150 10.63 9.20 -5.91
CA GLY A 150 9.76 8.39 -6.78
C GLY A 150 9.46 6.99 -6.26
N ASP A 151 10.18 6.51 -5.23
CA ASP A 151 9.91 5.20 -4.63
C ASP A 151 8.62 5.22 -3.78
N ILE A 152 7.82 4.16 -3.90
CA ILE A 152 6.55 4.03 -3.17
C ILE A 152 6.82 3.80 -1.67
N GLU A 153 6.41 4.74 -0.84
CA GLU A 153 6.50 4.64 0.62
C GLU A 153 5.33 3.86 1.22
N ALA A 154 4.16 3.91 0.57
CA ALA A 154 2.97 3.21 1.01
C ALA A 154 2.01 2.90 -0.14
N ILE A 155 1.32 1.75 -0.04
CA ILE A 155 0.21 1.39 -0.91
C ILE A 155 -1.01 1.18 -0.03
N VAL A 156 -2.02 2.03 -0.20
CA VAL A 156 -3.28 1.96 0.55
C VAL A 156 -4.33 1.28 -0.32
N ILE A 157 -5.01 0.30 0.25
CA ILE A 157 -6.00 -0.51 -0.45
C ILE A 157 -7.33 -0.40 0.30
N PHE A 158 -8.37 -0.01 -0.43
CA PHE A 158 -9.75 0.11 0.04
C PHE A 158 -10.62 -0.89 -0.70
N ARG A 159 -11.22 -1.81 0.04
CA ARG A 159 -12.23 -2.71 -0.50
C ARG A 159 -13.61 -2.09 -0.35
N ASN A 160 -14.35 -2.12 -1.45
CA ASN A 160 -15.80 -1.97 -1.46
C ASN A 160 -16.42 -3.26 -2.04
N GLU A 161 -17.74 -3.40 -2.01
CA GLU A 161 -18.43 -4.61 -2.48
C GLU A 161 -18.12 -4.97 -3.95
N ARG A 162 -17.89 -3.96 -4.80
CA ARG A 162 -17.73 -4.12 -6.25
C ARG A 162 -16.35 -3.78 -6.79
N SER A 163 -15.44 -3.29 -5.95
CA SER A 163 -14.13 -2.82 -6.41
C SER A 163 -13.09 -2.76 -5.31
N ILE A 164 -11.83 -2.70 -5.73
CA ILE A 164 -10.67 -2.38 -4.89
C ILE A 164 -10.09 -1.06 -5.38
N GLY A 165 -10.11 -0.03 -4.54
CA GLY A 165 -9.37 1.21 -4.77
C GLY A 165 -7.94 1.07 -4.24
N ILE A 166 -6.96 1.42 -5.05
CA ILE A 166 -5.54 1.37 -4.69
C ILE A 166 -4.98 2.78 -4.82
N ALA A 167 -4.29 3.27 -3.80
CA ALA A 167 -3.59 4.54 -3.83
C ALA A 167 -2.13 4.34 -3.43
N THR A 168 -1.21 4.96 -4.16
CA THR A 168 0.23 4.94 -3.86
C THR A 168 0.61 6.28 -3.23
N TRP A 169 1.45 6.27 -2.21
CA TRP A 169 2.08 7.48 -1.69
C TRP A 169 3.58 7.36 -1.92
N LEU A 170 4.18 8.43 -2.44
CA LEU A 170 5.61 8.58 -2.60
C LEU A 170 6.06 10.01 -2.31
N MET A 171 7.33 10.16 -1.95
CA MET A 171 7.98 11.47 -1.91
C MET A 171 8.44 11.82 -3.33
N ALA A 172 7.96 12.93 -3.87
CA ALA A 172 8.38 13.41 -5.17
C ALA A 172 9.89 13.78 -5.11
N GLY A 173 10.62 13.59 -6.21
CA GLY A 173 12.06 13.86 -6.31
C GLY A 173 12.43 15.16 -7.00
N GLY A 174 12.80 16.17 -6.21
CA GLY A 174 13.13 17.48 -6.76
C GLY A 174 13.11 18.64 -5.75
N PRO A 175 13.55 19.83 -6.19
CA PRO A 175 13.79 20.99 -5.33
C PRO A 175 12.53 21.67 -4.77
N ASN A 176 11.33 21.30 -5.23
CA ASN A 176 10.03 21.80 -4.72
C ASN A 176 9.13 20.67 -4.22
N ASP A 177 9.71 19.50 -3.99
CA ASP A 177 8.95 18.27 -4.04
C ASP A 177 8.25 17.96 -2.73
N GLY A 178 6.93 17.80 -2.86
CA GLY A 178 6.05 17.36 -1.79
C GLY A 178 5.76 15.86 -1.87
N VAL A 179 4.64 15.47 -1.30
CA VAL A 179 4.07 14.13 -1.47
C VAL A 179 3.35 14.07 -2.81
N ALA A 180 3.55 13.00 -3.57
CA ALA A 180 2.67 12.64 -4.66
C ALA A 180 1.82 11.43 -4.23
N MET A 181 0.54 11.46 -4.60
CA MET A 181 -0.34 10.31 -4.45
C MET A 181 -1.23 10.18 -5.66
N ASP A 182 -1.16 9.02 -6.29
CA ASP A 182 -2.05 8.62 -7.38
C ASP A 182 -2.93 7.47 -6.93
N SER A 183 -4.05 7.27 -7.62
CA SER A 183 -4.95 6.18 -7.31
C SER A 183 -5.59 5.57 -8.54
N ILE A 184 -5.88 4.27 -8.46
CA ILE A 184 -6.57 3.49 -9.48
C ILE A 184 -7.66 2.64 -8.82
N THR A 185 -8.61 2.14 -9.61
CA THR A 185 -9.68 1.27 -9.11
C THR A 185 -9.77 0.02 -9.97
N LEU A 186 -9.72 -1.14 -9.31
CA LEU A 186 -9.90 -2.45 -9.91
C LEU A 186 -11.35 -2.90 -9.72
N PRO A 187 -12.11 -3.19 -10.80
CA PRO A 187 -13.43 -3.80 -10.67
C PRO A 187 -13.34 -5.24 -10.14
N LEU A 188 -14.32 -5.64 -9.33
CA LEU A 188 -14.48 -7.01 -8.81
C LEU A 188 -15.80 -7.68 -9.30
N GLU A 189 -16.40 -7.16 -10.36
CA GLU A 189 -17.74 -7.57 -10.82
C GLU A 189 -17.78 -8.99 -11.38
N ASP A 190 -16.70 -9.42 -12.03
CA ASP A 190 -16.55 -10.76 -12.60
C ASP A 190 -15.47 -11.53 -11.84
N PRO A 191 -15.81 -12.27 -10.77
CA PRO A 191 -14.84 -12.92 -9.90
C PRO A 191 -14.02 -14.01 -10.60
N ASP A 192 -14.48 -14.53 -11.74
CA ASP A 192 -13.82 -15.60 -12.49
C ASP A 192 -12.82 -15.06 -13.53
N LYS A 193 -12.90 -13.76 -13.86
CA LYS A 193 -11.89 -13.07 -14.67
C LYS A 193 -10.50 -13.25 -14.07
N THR A 194 -9.50 -13.50 -14.91
CA THR A 194 -8.13 -13.69 -14.45
C THR A 194 -7.49 -12.36 -14.05
N ILE A 195 -6.53 -12.40 -13.14
CA ILE A 195 -5.75 -11.21 -12.75
C ILE A 195 -5.04 -10.61 -13.97
N ARG A 196 -4.54 -11.44 -14.89
CA ARG A 196 -3.89 -10.97 -16.11
C ARG A 196 -4.86 -10.19 -16.99
N GLU A 197 -6.02 -10.77 -17.32
CA GLU A 197 -7.04 -10.10 -18.13
C GLU A 197 -7.48 -8.77 -17.51
N LEU A 198 -7.64 -8.74 -16.18
CA LEU A 198 -7.98 -7.51 -15.45
C LEU A 198 -6.93 -6.41 -15.65
N VAL A 199 -5.64 -6.74 -15.51
CA VAL A 199 -4.54 -5.78 -15.64
C VAL A 199 -4.38 -5.34 -17.10
N ASP A 200 -4.48 -6.26 -18.06
CA ASP A 200 -4.41 -5.95 -19.49
C ASP A 200 -5.55 -5.03 -19.92
N GLU A 201 -6.79 -5.32 -19.50
CA GLU A 201 -7.96 -4.47 -19.78
C GLU A 201 -7.82 -3.07 -19.16
N LEU A 202 -7.23 -2.98 -17.96
CA LEU A 202 -7.05 -1.71 -17.27
C LEU A 202 -6.23 -0.75 -18.12
N PHE A 203 -5.15 -1.22 -18.73
CA PHE A 203 -4.25 -0.40 -19.55
C PHE A 203 -4.60 -0.33 -21.04
N GLN A 204 -5.51 -1.18 -21.54
CA GLN A 204 -6.03 -1.11 -22.91
C GLN A 204 -7.21 -0.13 -23.05
N ARG A 205 -7.88 0.24 -21.95
CA ARG A 205 -8.95 1.23 -22.01
C ARG A 205 -8.37 2.59 -22.43
N PRO A 206 -8.94 3.26 -23.46
CA PRO A 206 -8.53 4.63 -23.78
C PRO A 206 -8.68 5.47 -22.52
N ALA A 207 -7.69 6.35 -22.27
CA ALA A 207 -7.55 7.15 -21.06
C ALA A 207 -8.88 7.84 -20.66
N ALA A 208 -9.69 7.12 -19.90
CA ALA A 208 -10.86 7.66 -19.25
C ALA A 208 -10.39 8.14 -17.89
N ASP A 209 -10.67 9.42 -17.60
CA ASP A 209 -10.37 10.18 -16.38
C ASP A 209 -9.55 9.44 -15.31
N GLY A 210 -8.25 9.69 -15.26
CA GLY A 210 -7.36 9.26 -14.17
C GLY A 210 -6.52 8.01 -14.44
N MET A 211 -6.44 7.55 -15.68
CA MET A 211 -5.46 6.54 -16.11
C MET A 211 -4.11 7.18 -16.45
N PRO A 212 -2.97 6.50 -16.20
CA PRO A 212 -1.65 6.96 -16.59
C PRO A 212 -1.51 7.09 -18.12
N ASP A 213 -1.32 8.32 -18.61
CA ASP A 213 -1.20 8.59 -20.05
C ASP A 213 0.22 8.37 -20.61
N SER A 214 1.24 8.37 -19.75
CA SER A 214 2.64 8.15 -20.17
C SER A 214 3.07 6.68 -19.99
N PRO A 215 3.96 6.17 -20.85
CA PRO A 215 4.54 4.83 -20.68
C PRO A 215 5.16 4.61 -19.30
N ASP A 216 5.80 5.66 -18.74
CA ASP A 216 6.42 5.61 -17.42
C ASP A 216 5.37 5.44 -16.32
N ALA A 217 4.24 6.15 -16.43
CA ALA A 217 3.15 6.06 -15.46
C ALA A 217 2.40 4.71 -15.58
N GLN A 218 2.31 4.15 -16.78
CA GLN A 218 1.78 2.80 -17.01
C GLN A 218 2.69 1.76 -16.33
N GLN A 219 4.00 1.83 -16.57
CA GLN A 219 4.96 0.92 -15.95
C GLN A 219 4.95 1.04 -14.41
N PHE A 220 4.90 2.26 -13.88
CA PHE A 220 4.75 2.52 -12.44
C PHE A 220 3.54 1.78 -11.86
N TRP A 221 2.38 1.90 -12.50
CA TRP A 221 1.17 1.22 -12.04
C TRP A 221 1.22 -0.29 -12.23
N CYS A 222 1.83 -0.80 -13.31
CA CYS A 222 2.08 -2.24 -13.46
C CYS A 222 2.87 -2.80 -12.27
N ASP A 223 3.96 -2.12 -11.88
CA ASP A 223 4.81 -2.55 -10.77
C ASP A 223 4.10 -2.44 -9.41
N ALA A 224 3.36 -1.33 -9.19
CA ALA A 224 2.58 -1.14 -7.97
C ALA A 224 1.46 -2.18 -7.83
N LEU A 225 0.74 -2.48 -8.91
CA LEU A 225 -0.35 -3.46 -8.95
C LEU A 225 0.17 -4.87 -8.77
N ASP A 226 1.23 -5.26 -9.50
CA ASP A 226 1.86 -6.57 -9.37
C ASP A 226 2.26 -6.82 -7.90
N TYR A 227 2.96 -5.87 -7.29
CA TYR A 227 3.39 -5.95 -5.91
C TYR A 227 2.20 -6.05 -4.92
N ALA A 228 1.21 -5.15 -5.06
CA ALA A 228 0.03 -5.14 -4.20
C ALA A 228 -0.78 -6.43 -4.32
N ILE A 229 -0.98 -6.93 -5.54
CA ILE A 229 -1.72 -8.16 -5.81
C ILE A 229 -0.99 -9.36 -5.23
N LYS A 230 0.33 -9.48 -5.45
CA LYS A 230 1.14 -10.55 -4.85
C LYS A 230 1.07 -10.55 -3.32
N MET A 231 1.08 -9.36 -2.70
CA MET A 231 0.88 -9.23 -1.25
C MET A 231 -0.49 -9.74 -0.82
N LEU A 232 -1.57 -9.37 -1.51
CA LEU A 232 -2.93 -9.86 -1.22
C LEU A 232 -3.05 -11.38 -1.42
N LEU A 233 -2.48 -11.92 -2.48
CA LEU A 233 -2.45 -13.36 -2.74
C LEU A 233 -1.64 -14.11 -1.69
N TYR A 234 -0.51 -13.55 -1.25
CA TYR A 234 0.30 -14.13 -0.17
C TYR A 234 -0.48 -14.16 1.14
N LEU A 235 -1.17 -13.08 1.51
CA LEU A 235 -2.03 -13.05 2.71
C LEU A 235 -3.16 -14.09 2.68
N ASN A 236 -3.58 -14.53 1.49
CA ASN A 236 -4.58 -15.58 1.30
C ASN A 236 -3.99 -16.98 1.19
N ALA A 237 -2.66 -17.11 1.09
CA ALA A 237 -2.00 -18.40 1.07
C ALA A 237 -2.13 -19.08 2.43
N ARG A 238 -2.34 -20.40 2.43
CA ARG A 238 -2.54 -21.19 3.66
C ARG A 238 -1.40 -21.02 4.67
N ASP A 239 -0.17 -20.92 4.17
CA ASP A 239 1.05 -20.90 4.99
C ASP A 239 1.61 -19.48 5.14
N ALA A 240 0.76 -18.46 4.95
CA ALA A 240 1.11 -17.07 5.17
C ALA A 240 1.50 -16.84 6.63
N GLN A 241 2.70 -16.32 6.85
CA GLN A 241 3.15 -15.95 8.19
C GLN A 241 2.77 -14.50 8.45
N VAL A 242 1.95 -14.27 9.47
CA VAL A 242 1.52 -12.92 9.86
C VAL A 242 1.60 -12.80 11.38
N VAL A 243 2.40 -11.87 11.86
CA VAL A 243 2.57 -11.57 13.28
C VAL A 243 2.01 -10.17 13.56
N GLN A 244 1.06 -10.07 14.49
CA GLN A 244 0.53 -8.77 14.88
C GLN A 244 1.38 -8.15 15.99
N GLU A 245 1.94 -6.97 15.73
CA GLU A 245 2.65 -6.15 16.70
C GLU A 245 1.77 -4.96 17.09
N ARG A 246 1.50 -4.82 18.39
CA ARG A 246 0.64 -3.75 18.94
C ARG A 246 1.44 -2.73 19.74
N ALA A 247 2.51 -2.20 19.15
CA ALA A 247 3.45 -1.33 19.84
C ALA A 247 2.79 -0.04 20.36
N TYR A 248 1.86 0.54 19.59
CA TYR A 248 1.15 1.76 20.00
C TYR A 248 0.08 1.46 21.05
N SER A 249 -0.77 0.45 20.78
CA SER A 249 -1.88 0.13 21.68
C SER A 249 -1.40 -0.38 23.05
N ASN A 250 -0.26 -1.06 23.10
CA ASN A 250 0.29 -1.61 24.35
C ASN A 250 1.23 -0.63 25.08
N ALA A 251 1.53 0.54 24.50
CA ALA A 251 2.47 1.48 25.12
C ALA A 251 1.91 2.09 26.43
N PRO A 252 2.69 2.13 27.51
CA PRO A 252 2.22 2.68 28.79
C PRO A 252 2.03 4.20 28.68
N ARG A 253 0.84 4.72 29.00
CA ARG A 253 0.58 6.17 29.02
C ARG A 253 0.71 6.82 30.40
N HIS A 254 0.86 6.01 31.44
CA HIS A 254 1.00 6.47 32.82
C HIS A 254 2.41 6.22 33.34
N PHE A 255 3.11 7.29 33.69
CA PHE A 255 4.50 7.26 34.14
C PHE A 255 4.65 7.85 35.56
N PRO A 256 4.50 7.04 36.62
CA PRO A 256 4.73 7.51 37.97
C PRO A 256 6.21 7.92 38.14
N GLY A 257 6.47 8.99 38.90
CA GLY A 257 7.83 9.45 39.19
C GLY A 257 8.55 10.21 38.06
N LEU A 258 7.96 10.34 36.86
CA LEU A 258 8.52 11.22 35.82
C LEU A 258 8.03 12.66 35.98
N GLY A 259 8.98 13.61 35.96
CA GLY A 259 8.70 15.04 35.86
C GLY A 259 8.04 15.42 34.53
N LYS A 260 7.36 16.58 34.49
CA LYS A 260 6.51 17.04 33.37
C LYS A 260 7.20 16.95 32.01
N ARG A 261 8.46 17.41 31.90
CA ARG A 261 9.23 17.37 30.65
C ARG A 261 9.45 15.94 30.13
N LYS A 262 10.02 15.06 30.96
CA LYS A 262 10.26 13.66 30.58
C LYS A 262 8.98 12.90 30.25
N ARG A 263 7.87 13.23 30.94
CA ARG A 263 6.55 12.67 30.62
C ARG A 263 6.08 13.10 29.23
N ALA A 264 6.22 14.39 28.89
CA ALA A 264 5.85 14.88 27.57
C ALA A 264 6.70 14.24 26.45
N GLU A 265 8.01 14.08 26.69
CA GLU A 265 8.92 13.39 25.75
C GLU A 265 8.50 11.94 25.51
N ARG A 266 8.22 11.17 26.58
CA ARG A 266 7.75 9.79 26.44
C ARG A 266 6.41 9.67 25.73
N LEU A 267 5.48 10.58 25.98
CA LEU A 267 4.20 10.60 25.24
C LEU A 267 4.42 10.91 23.76
N ALA A 268 5.31 11.85 23.43
CA ALA A 268 5.64 12.17 22.04
C ALA A 268 6.31 10.99 21.31
N GLU A 269 7.18 10.22 21.99
CA GLU A 269 7.74 8.97 21.45
C GLU A 269 6.65 7.91 21.21
N ILE A 270 5.68 7.77 22.12
CA ILE A 270 4.55 6.85 21.95
C ILE A 270 3.71 7.23 20.74
N GLU A 271 3.47 8.52 20.50
CA GLU A 271 2.71 8.97 19.33
C GLU A 271 3.39 8.65 17.98
N GLN A 272 4.68 8.29 17.98
CA GLN A 272 5.38 7.79 16.79
C GLN A 272 5.24 6.28 16.59
N LEU A 273 4.82 5.52 17.61
CA LEU A 273 4.56 4.08 17.50
C LEU A 273 3.27 3.82 16.73
N TYR A 274 3.15 2.68 16.07
CA TYR A 274 1.91 2.24 15.46
C TYR A 274 1.77 0.72 15.55
N ASP A 275 0.54 0.24 15.44
CA ASP A 275 0.26 -1.18 15.40
C ASP A 275 0.38 -1.66 13.95
N ARG A 276 0.94 -2.85 13.73
CA ARG A 276 1.21 -3.39 12.40
C ARG A 276 1.12 -4.90 12.37
N HIS A 277 0.96 -5.43 11.18
CA HIS A 277 1.09 -6.86 10.90
C HIS A 277 2.39 -7.06 10.14
N VAL A 278 3.36 -7.75 10.75
CA VAL A 278 4.60 -8.16 10.09
C VAL A 278 4.28 -9.41 9.26
N VAL A 279 4.52 -9.36 7.95
CA VAL A 279 4.12 -10.37 6.98
C VAL A 279 5.33 -11.07 6.39
N GLY A 280 5.30 -12.40 6.39
CA GLY A 280 6.30 -13.24 5.76
C GLY A 280 7.30 -13.87 6.71
N PRO A 281 8.13 -14.79 6.19
CA PRO A 281 9.09 -15.50 7.01
C PRO A 281 10.18 -14.57 7.53
N ALA A 282 10.65 -14.86 8.74
CA ALA A 282 11.78 -14.13 9.34
C ALA A 282 13.09 -14.35 8.57
N ILE A 283 13.26 -15.51 7.92
CA ILE A 283 14.44 -15.90 7.14
C ILE A 283 13.98 -16.68 5.91
N LEU A 284 14.56 -16.39 4.74
CA LEU A 284 14.54 -17.31 3.60
C LEU A 284 15.90 -18.00 3.56
N ASP A 285 15.94 -19.33 3.67
CA ASP A 285 17.17 -20.14 3.54
C ASP A 285 17.73 -20.18 2.10
N ALA A 286 17.45 -19.16 1.28
CA ALA A 286 17.83 -19.08 -0.13
C ALA A 286 19.11 -18.27 -0.39
N GLU A 287 19.71 -17.66 0.63
CA GLU A 287 20.99 -16.95 0.50
C GLU A 287 22.18 -17.91 0.64
N ALA A 288 22.36 -18.78 -0.35
CA ALA A 288 23.66 -19.39 -0.62
C ALA A 288 23.78 -19.78 -2.11
N ALA A 289 24.80 -19.19 -2.75
CA ALA A 289 25.35 -19.48 -4.09
C ALA A 289 24.75 -18.68 -5.26
N GLY A 290 25.46 -17.58 -5.58
CA GLY A 290 25.47 -16.99 -6.90
C GLY A 290 25.85 -18.01 -7.97
N SER A 291 25.17 -17.92 -9.09
CA SER A 291 25.36 -18.74 -10.29
C SER A 291 26.79 -18.62 -10.85
N VAL A 292 27.52 -19.73 -10.90
CA VAL A 292 28.77 -19.87 -11.68
C VAL A 292 28.39 -20.28 -13.11
N PRO A 293 28.99 -19.70 -14.17
CA PRO A 293 28.73 -20.14 -15.53
C PRO A 293 29.50 -21.43 -15.81
N SER A 294 28.81 -22.52 -16.13
CA SER A 294 29.42 -23.71 -16.73
C SER A 294 29.03 -23.79 -18.21
N ASP A 295 30.02 -23.51 -19.04
CA ASP A 295 30.06 -23.85 -20.46
C ASP A 295 30.10 -25.38 -20.59
N VAL A 296 29.22 -25.97 -21.41
CA VAL A 296 29.40 -27.23 -22.19
C VAL A 296 28.05 -27.63 -22.81
N THR A 297 28.11 -27.82 -24.12
CA THR A 297 27.09 -28.38 -25.01
C THR A 297 26.63 -29.79 -24.61
N HIS A 298 25.38 -29.95 -24.14
CA HIS A 298 24.46 -31.07 -24.40
C HIS A 298 23.08 -30.75 -23.78
N ARG A 299 21.98 -31.12 -24.44
CA ARG A 299 20.60 -30.69 -24.14
C ARG A 299 19.99 -31.42 -22.93
N GLU A 300 20.58 -31.24 -21.75
CA GLU A 300 20.02 -31.68 -20.47
C GLU A 300 19.82 -30.49 -19.52
N VAL A 301 18.75 -30.50 -18.74
CA VAL A 301 18.39 -29.37 -17.86
C VAL A 301 19.40 -29.25 -16.72
N SER A 302 20.13 -28.14 -16.68
CA SER A 302 21.07 -27.79 -15.61
C SER A 302 20.35 -27.56 -14.28
N GLY A 303 21.08 -27.78 -13.18
CA GLY A 303 20.59 -27.45 -11.84
C GLY A 303 20.29 -25.96 -11.73
N HIS A 304 19.05 -25.60 -11.38
CA HIS A 304 18.63 -24.21 -11.28
C HIS A 304 17.58 -24.01 -10.20
N TRP A 305 17.50 -22.79 -9.68
CA TRP A 305 16.41 -22.37 -8.81
C TRP A 305 15.16 -22.09 -9.64
N ARG A 306 14.08 -22.81 -9.36
CA ARG A 306 12.76 -22.50 -9.91
C ARG A 306 12.17 -21.31 -9.18
N ARG A 307 11.71 -20.33 -9.94
CA ARG A 307 11.07 -19.11 -9.42
C ARG A 307 9.79 -19.44 -8.62
N PRO A 308 9.52 -18.72 -7.53
CA PRO A 308 8.27 -18.84 -6.81
C PRO A 308 7.09 -18.39 -7.66
N HIS A 309 5.88 -18.88 -7.36
CA HIS A 309 4.67 -18.46 -8.08
C HIS A 309 3.38 -18.75 -7.34
N PHE A 310 2.33 -18.02 -7.72
CA PHE A 310 0.95 -18.27 -7.35
C PHE A 310 0.25 -19.03 -8.48
N ARG A 311 -0.53 -20.06 -8.14
CA ARG A 311 -1.35 -20.79 -9.12
C ARG A 311 -2.57 -21.43 -8.49
N MET A 312 -3.54 -21.81 -9.33
CA MET A 312 -4.64 -22.65 -8.88
C MET A 312 -4.21 -24.12 -8.83
N GLN A 313 -4.50 -24.78 -7.71
CA GLN A 313 -4.27 -26.21 -7.54
C GLN A 313 -5.61 -26.95 -7.48
N PRO A 314 -5.80 -27.98 -8.32
CA PRO A 314 -6.94 -28.90 -8.18
C PRO A 314 -6.98 -29.54 -6.79
N CYS A 315 -8.17 -29.57 -6.18
CA CYS A 315 -8.39 -30.17 -4.86
C CYS A 315 -9.81 -30.75 -4.74
N GLY A 316 -10.08 -31.43 -3.62
CA GLY A 316 -11.39 -32.06 -3.35
C GLY A 316 -11.64 -33.37 -4.13
N PRO A 317 -12.81 -34.00 -3.92
CA PRO A 317 -13.19 -35.21 -4.64
C PRO A 317 -13.16 -35.00 -6.15
N HIS A 318 -12.55 -35.95 -6.87
CA HIS A 318 -12.37 -35.89 -8.33
C HIS A 318 -11.72 -34.60 -8.86
N ALA A 319 -10.97 -33.88 -8.02
CA ALA A 319 -10.34 -32.63 -8.40
C ALA A 319 -11.33 -31.57 -8.92
N ALA A 320 -12.58 -31.57 -8.43
CA ALA A 320 -13.62 -30.63 -8.85
C ALA A 320 -13.43 -29.21 -8.30
N LEU A 321 -12.66 -29.05 -7.21
CA LEU A 321 -12.40 -27.77 -6.59
C LEU A 321 -11.03 -27.23 -7.00
N ARG A 322 -10.85 -25.92 -6.81
CA ARG A 322 -9.57 -25.23 -7.02
C ARG A 322 -9.25 -24.42 -5.77
N LYS A 323 -7.99 -24.41 -5.36
CA LYS A 323 -7.48 -23.55 -4.29
C LYS A 323 -6.27 -22.78 -4.78
N LEU A 324 -6.13 -21.53 -4.34
CA LEU A 324 -4.90 -20.78 -4.52
C LEU A 324 -3.80 -21.42 -3.68
N ILE A 325 -2.62 -21.61 -4.28
CA ILE A 325 -1.41 -21.96 -3.55
C ILE A 325 -0.27 -21.02 -3.90
N PHE A 326 0.58 -20.76 -2.93
CA PHE A 326 1.88 -20.18 -3.14
C PHE A 326 2.93 -21.29 -3.19
N VAL A 327 3.67 -21.36 -4.29
CA VAL A 327 4.78 -22.30 -4.46
C VAL A 327 6.06 -21.51 -4.27
N GLY A 328 6.79 -21.77 -3.18
CA GLY A 328 8.07 -21.12 -2.90
C GLY A 328 9.18 -21.51 -3.89
N PRO A 329 10.34 -20.83 -3.80
CA PRO A 329 11.51 -21.18 -4.59
C PRO A 329 11.93 -22.61 -4.29
N ALA A 330 12.31 -23.35 -5.33
CA ALA A 330 12.70 -24.75 -5.20
C ALA A 330 13.92 -25.05 -6.07
N LEU A 331 14.85 -25.84 -5.55
CA LEU A 331 16.01 -26.27 -6.30
C LEU A 331 15.63 -27.44 -7.23
N VAL A 332 15.80 -27.24 -8.54
CA VAL A 332 15.59 -28.26 -9.55
C VAL A 332 16.94 -28.89 -9.87
N ARG A 333 17.01 -30.23 -9.83
CA ARG A 333 18.26 -30.99 -10.02
C ARG A 333 19.38 -30.56 -9.05
N PRO A 334 19.17 -30.67 -7.72
CA PRO A 334 20.19 -30.34 -6.73
C PRO A 334 21.46 -31.19 -6.90
N ASP A 335 21.30 -32.40 -7.43
CA ASP A 335 22.36 -33.36 -7.78
C ASP A 335 23.36 -32.83 -8.82
N ARG A 336 23.03 -31.72 -9.51
CA ARG A 336 23.83 -31.13 -10.59
C ARG A 336 24.34 -29.73 -10.30
N LEU A 337 24.02 -29.19 -9.12
CA LEU A 337 24.76 -28.07 -8.58
C LEU A 337 25.97 -28.69 -7.91
N GLY A 338 27.16 -28.45 -8.46
CA GLY A 338 28.42 -28.96 -7.91
C GLY A 338 28.72 -28.33 -6.55
N LEU A 339 27.97 -28.76 -5.53
CA LEU A 339 28.12 -28.40 -4.12
C LEU A 339 29.21 -29.25 -3.46
#